data_AF-A0A7C5B9R8-F1
#
_entry.id   AF-A0A7C5B9R8-F1
#
_cell.length_a   1.000
_cell.length_b   1.000
_cell.length_c   1.000
_cell.angle_alpha   90.00
_cell.angle_beta   90.00
_cell.angle_gamma   90.00
#
_symmetry.space_group_name_H-M   'P 1'
#
loop_
_entity.id
_entity.type
_entity.pdbx_description
1 polymer ?
#
loop_
_entity_poly.entity_id
_entity_poly.type
_entity_poly.pdbx_seq_one_letter_code
_entity_poly.pdbx_strand_id
1 'polypeptide(L)' 'MGKSQKEASILLGVTESAVSQYFGKKRGKASWLDERISLEIRKSAKRIVEGGVLSKELCRLCASIKGSKLCKLILKE' A
#
# COMPACT_ATOMS: atom_id res chain seq x y z
N MET A 1 6.47 11.21 -9.74
CA MET A 1 6.80 10.28 -10.84
C MET A 1 5.91 9.05 -10.71
N GLY A 2 5.25 8.65 -11.80
CA GLY A 2 4.45 7.42 -11.84
C GLY A 2 5.32 6.24 -12.28
N LYS A 3 5.07 5.06 -11.71
CA LYS A 3 5.67 3.78 -12.14
C LYS A 3 4.68 3.03 -13.02
N SER A 4 5.17 2.32 -14.03
CA SER A 4 4.36 1.38 -14.80
C SER A 4 3.85 0.24 -13.91
N GLN A 5 2.77 -0.46 -14.33
CA GLN A 5 2.25 -1.60 -13.57
C GLN A 5 3.29 -2.72 -13.43
N LYS A 6 4.11 -2.94 -14.46
CA LYS A 6 5.27 -3.85 -14.45
C LYS A 6 6.34 -3.44 -13.43
N GLU A 7 6.74 -2.17 -13.37
CA GLU A 7 7.71 -1.73 -12.36
C GLU A 7 7.16 -1.85 -10.94
N ALA A 8 5.88 -1.53 -10.75
CA ALA A 8 5.23 -1.65 -9.46
C ALA A 8 5.13 -3.11 -9.00
N SER A 9 4.88 -4.06 -9.92
CA SER A 9 4.80 -5.48 -9.59
C SER A 9 6.14 -6.04 -9.10
N ILE A 10 7.24 -5.64 -9.74
CA ILE A 10 8.61 -5.98 -9.34
C ILE A 10 8.93 -5.42 -7.96
N LEU A 11 8.66 -4.13 -7.72
CA LEU A 11 8.94 -3.48 -6.42
C LEU A 11 8.16 -4.10 -5.26
N LEU A 12 6.92 -4.54 -5.52
CA LEU A 12 6.03 -5.10 -4.52
C LEU A 12 6.14 -6.63 -4.38
N GLY A 13 6.87 -7.31 -5.27
CA GLY A 13 6.98 -8.76 -5.28
C GLY A 13 5.65 -9.48 -5.57
N VAL A 14 4.80 -8.88 -6.41
CA VAL A 14 3.47 -9.42 -6.78
C VAL A 14 3.36 -9.56 -8.30
N THR A 15 2.28 -10.17 -8.78
CA THR A 15 2.02 -10.25 -10.23
C THR A 15 1.51 -8.92 -10.78
N GLU A 16 1.81 -8.63 -12.06
CA GLU A 16 1.26 -7.45 -12.73
C GLU A 16 -0.27 -7.47 -12.77
N SER A 17 -0.88 -8.65 -12.89
CA SER A 17 -2.34 -8.83 -12.79
C SER A 17 -2.90 -8.41 -11.43
N ALA A 18 -2.16 -8.64 -10.33
CA ALA A 18 -2.56 -8.16 -9.01
C ALA A 18 -2.59 -6.63 -8.97
N VAL A 19 -1.56 -5.96 -9.53
CA VAL A 19 -1.51 -4.50 -9.65
C VAL A 19 -2.69 -3.98 -10.48
N SER A 20 -2.94 -4.59 -11.64
CA SER A 20 -4.05 -4.24 -12.54
C SER A 20 -5.43 -4.32 -11.85
N GLN A 21 -5.64 -5.30 -10.97
CA GLN A 21 -6.88 -5.44 -10.22
C GLN A 21 -7.13 -4.28 -9.24
N TYR A 22 -6.09 -3.77 -8.58
CA TYR A 22 -6.20 -2.58 -7.73
C TYR A 22 -6.40 -1.30 -8.56
N PHE A 23 -5.66 -1.15 -9.68
CA PHE A 23 -5.84 -0.01 -10.60
C PHE A 23 -7.25 0.05 -11.20
N GLY A 24 -7.78 -1.09 -11.61
CA GLY A 24 -9.14 -1.24 -12.13
C GLY A 24 -10.22 -1.18 -11.05
N LYS A 25 -9.88 -0.86 -9.79
CA LYS A 25 -10.80 -0.78 -8.64
C LYS A 25 -11.58 -2.07 -8.38
N LYS A 26 -11.10 -3.21 -8.87
CA LYS A 26 -11.67 -4.54 -8.62
C LYS A 26 -11.32 -5.05 -7.21
N ARG A 27 -10.24 -4.52 -6.62
CA ARG A 27 -9.78 -4.78 -5.25
C ARG A 27 -9.36 -3.47 -4.59
N GLY A 28 -9.61 -3.35 -3.28
CA GLY A 28 -9.24 -2.18 -2.46
C GLY A 28 -9.96 -0.88 -2.88
N LYS A 29 -10.79 -0.31 -2.00
CA LYS A 29 -11.49 0.96 -2.28
C LYS A 29 -10.86 2.07 -1.47
N ALA A 30 -10.17 3.03 -2.08
CA ALA A 30 -9.46 4.12 -1.38
C ALA A 30 -10.30 4.95 -0.38
N SER A 31 -11.64 4.88 -0.43
CA SER A 31 -12.57 5.57 0.48
C SER A 31 -12.41 5.21 1.97
N TRP A 32 -11.77 4.09 2.30
CA TRP A 32 -11.40 3.68 3.66
C TRP A 32 -10.13 4.35 4.24
N LEU A 33 -9.33 5.04 3.44
CA LEU A 33 -8.07 5.66 3.89
C LEU A 33 -8.35 7.09 4.33
N ASP A 34 -8.06 7.40 5.60
CA ASP A 34 -8.00 8.79 6.05
C ASP A 34 -6.71 9.47 5.53
N GLU A 35 -6.64 10.80 5.69
CA GLU A 35 -5.51 11.60 5.20
C GLU A 35 -4.18 11.21 5.87
N ARG A 36 -4.20 10.90 7.16
CA ARG A 36 -3.02 10.48 7.92
C ARG A 36 -2.46 9.17 7.37
N ILE A 37 -3.31 8.18 7.16
CA ILE A 37 -2.91 6.88 6.60
C ILE A 37 -2.43 7.06 5.16
N SER A 38 -3.12 7.87 4.38
CA SER A 38 -2.71 8.19 2.99
C SER A 38 -1.32 8.81 2.93
N LEU A 39 -0.99 9.70 3.87
CA LEU A 39 0.33 10.30 3.99
C LEU A 39 1.40 9.26 4.34
N GLU A 40 1.13 8.36 5.30
CA GLU A 40 2.08 7.30 5.65
C GLU A 40 2.31 6.28 4.52
N ILE A 41 1.26 5.94 3.76
CA ILE A 41 1.39 5.11 2.56
C ILE A 41 2.27 5.81 1.52
N ARG A 42 2.06 7.11 1.25
CA ARG A 42 2.89 7.87 0.31
C ARG A 42 4.35 7.95 0.75
N LYS A 43 4.63 8.15 2.04
CA LYS A 43 5.99 8.14 2.58
C LYS A 43 6.66 6.78 2.38
N SER A 44 5.94 5.69 2.65
CA SER A 44 6.45 4.32 2.49
C SER A 44 6.70 3.99 1.03
N ALA A 45 5.77 4.36 0.14
CA ALA A 45 5.93 4.18 -1.30
C ALA A 45 7.16 4.92 -1.85
N LYS A 46 7.38 6.16 -1.41
CA LYS A 46 8.59 6.91 -1.77
C LYS A 46 9.86 6.19 -1.32
N ARG A 47 9.91 5.74 -0.06
CA ARG A 47 11.06 4.99 0.49
C ARG A 47 11.33 3.69 -0.28
N ILE A 48 10.29 2.94 -0.65
CA ILE A 48 10.42 1.71 -1.45
C ILE A 48 11.02 2.03 -2.84
N VAL A 49 10.52 3.08 -3.50
CA VAL A 49 11.06 3.51 -4.81
C VAL A 49 12.52 3.97 -4.71
N GLU A 50 12.92 4.53 -3.58
CA GLU A 50 14.31 4.96 -3.29
C GLU A 50 15.23 3.80 -2.83
N GLY A 51 14.77 2.54 -2.90
CA GLY A 51 15.56 1.35 -2.55
C GLY A 51 15.33 0.81 -1.13
N GLY A 52 14.31 1.31 -0.43
CA GLY A 52 13.90 0.81 0.88
C GLY A 52 13.34 -0.61 0.83
N VAL A 53 13.57 -1.36 1.91
CA VAL A 53 13.11 -2.76 2.04
C VAL A 53 11.59 -2.80 2.24
N LEU A 54 10.87 -3.47 1.33
CA LEU A 54 9.42 -3.59 1.34
C LEU A 54 8.87 -4.09 2.69
N SER A 55 9.41 -5.18 3.23
CA SER A 55 8.94 -5.77 4.50
C SER A 55 9.09 -4.82 5.69
N LYS A 56 10.16 -4.01 5.71
CA LYS A 56 10.39 -3.00 6.75
C LYS A 56 9.35 -1.89 6.68
N GLU A 57 9.05 -1.40 5.48
CA GLU A 57 8.04 -0.36 5.28
C GLU A 57 6.62 -0.88 5.53
N LEU A 58 6.32 -2.14 5.19
CA LEU A 58 5.06 -2.79 5.55
C LEU A 58 4.90 -2.87 7.07
N CYS A 59 5.93 -3.29 7.81
CA CYS A 59 5.89 -3.32 9.27
C CYS A 59 5.67 -1.92 9.87
N ARG A 60 6.36 -0.89 9.35
CA ARG A 60 6.18 0.51 9.75
C ARG A 60 4.76 1.01 9.52
N LEU A 61 4.16 0.65 8.38
CA LEU A 61 2.77 0.96 8.07
C LEU A 61 1.82 0.26 9.05
N CYS A 62 1.99 -1.04 9.28
CA CYS A 62 1.18 -1.81 10.23
C CYS A 62 1.22 -1.19 11.64
N ALA A 63 2.39 -0.77 12.12
CA ALA A 63 2.53 -0.07 13.39
C ALA A 63 1.80 1.28 13.39
N SER A 64 1.89 2.05 12.30
CA SER A 64 1.26 3.37 12.15
C SER A 64 -0.26 3.31 12.07
N ILE A 65 -0.82 2.25 11.48
CA ILE A 65 -2.27 2.04 11.34
C ILE A 65 -2.88 1.27 12.50
N LYS A 66 -2.09 0.77 13.45
CA LYS A 66 -2.59 0.03 14.60
C LYS A 66 -3.61 0.89 15.38
N GLY A 67 -4.78 0.32 15.65
CA GLY A 67 -5.87 1.02 16.35
C GLY A 67 -6.69 1.98 15.48
N SER A 68 -6.29 2.20 14.22
CA SER A 68 -7.08 3.00 13.27
C SER A 68 -8.39 2.29 12.88
N LYS A 69 -9.34 3.06 12.34
CA LYS A 69 -10.59 2.52 11.78
C LYS A 69 -10.31 1.50 10.67
N LEU A 70 -9.27 1.73 9.86
CA LEU A 70 -8.80 0.81 8.82
C LEU A 70 -8.43 -0.56 9.40
N CYS A 71 -7.64 -0.58 10.47
CA CYS A 71 -7.21 -1.82 11.13
C CYS A 71 -8.41 -2.61 11.68
N LYS A 72 -9.41 -1.91 12.23
CA LYS A 72 -10.67 -2.53 12.70
C LYS A 72 -11.54 -3.06 11.56
N LEU A 73 -11.45 -2.48 10.36
CA LEU A 73 -12.22 -2.94 9.19
C LEU A 73 -11.59 -4.19 8.57
N ILE A 74 -10.25 -4.27 8.53
CA ILE A 74 -9.52 -5.41 7.98
C ILE A 74 -9.58 -6.64 8.89
N LEU A 75 -9.55 -6.43 10.22
CA LEU A 75 -9.56 -7.53 11.20
C LEU A 75 -10.97 -7.98 11.61
N LYS A 76 -12.03 -7.34 11.11
CA LYS A 76 -13.40 -7.82 11.21
C LYS A 76 -13.72 -8.65 9.97
N GLU A 77 -13.08 -9.82 9.90
CA GLU A 77 -13.62 -10.96 9.16
C GLU A 77 -14.27 -11.93 10.14
#